data_AF-A0A7S1WVH4-F1
#
_entry.id   AF-A0A7S1WVH4-F1
#
_cell.length_a   1.000
_cell.length_b   1.000
_cell.length_c   1.000
_cell.angle_alpha   90.00
_cell.angle_beta   90.00
_cell.angle_gamma   90.00
#
_symmetry.space_group_name_H-M   'P 1'
#
loop_
_entity.id
_entity.type
_entity.pdbx_description
1 polymer ?
#
loop_
_entity_poly.entity_id
_entity_poly.type
_entity_poly.pdbx_seq_one_letter_code
_entity_poly.pdbx_strand_id
1 'polypeptide(L)'
;DDKAIHNILSAAREAGRLQTRVRRDNFPKNYVCLMQEFMNAGTVQDWTERQILPPGGLLVTMQTVASALAHMHARGLTHNDIKPENILLSQLDESDAHSAVTVKLADLGLAKKSNDRTDDLWQYGMTVLCMTTGEKFGERKYQPGSHEQYVEMVAACIPRES
;
A
#
# COMPACT_ATOMS: atom_id res chain seq x y z
N ASP A 1 29.20 -13.99 9.56
CA ASP A 1 30.09 -14.03 8.38
C ASP A 1 29.34 -13.52 7.16
N ASP A 2 29.67 -12.31 6.71
CA ASP A 2 28.91 -11.48 5.77
C ASP A 2 28.88 -12.03 4.33
N LYS A 3 29.91 -12.78 3.93
CA LYS A 3 29.93 -13.46 2.63
C LYS A 3 28.96 -14.62 2.56
N ALA A 4 28.66 -15.25 3.70
CA ALA A 4 27.57 -16.19 3.77
C ALA A 4 26.30 -15.42 3.39
N ILE A 5 25.86 -14.47 4.21
CA ILE A 5 24.62 -13.66 4.06
C ILE A 5 24.29 -13.24 2.64
N HIS A 6 25.29 -12.71 1.93
CA HIS A 6 25.13 -12.24 0.56
C HIS A 6 24.72 -13.35 -0.41
N ASN A 7 25.27 -14.56 -0.29
CA ASN A 7 25.01 -15.70 -1.17
C ASN A 7 23.59 -16.28 -1.06
N ILE A 8 22.78 -15.72 -0.19
CA ILE A 8 21.58 -16.36 0.33
C ILE A 8 20.41 -15.51 -0.06
N LEU A 9 20.55 -14.23 0.15
CA LEU A 9 19.69 -13.24 -0.46
C LEU A 9 19.76 -13.35 -1.99
N SER A 10 20.94 -13.65 -2.58
CA SER A 10 21.04 -13.92 -4.03
C SER A 10 20.34 -15.22 -4.47
N ALA A 11 20.50 -16.32 -3.72
CA ALA A 11 19.80 -17.60 -4.02
C ALA A 11 18.28 -17.52 -3.78
N ALA A 12 17.87 -16.73 -2.78
CA ALA A 12 16.49 -16.42 -2.47
C ALA A 12 15.80 -15.64 -3.59
N ARG A 13 16.55 -14.70 -4.17
CA ARG A 13 16.11 -13.84 -5.27
C ARG A 13 15.92 -14.64 -6.56
N GLU A 14 16.76 -15.62 -6.85
CA GLU A 14 16.56 -16.53 -7.99
C GLU A 14 15.43 -17.54 -7.75
N ALA A 15 15.17 -17.95 -6.50
CA ALA A 15 14.16 -18.92 -6.13
C ALA A 15 12.77 -18.33 -5.77
N GLY A 16 12.60 -17.00 -5.81
CA GLY A 16 11.35 -16.30 -5.46
C GLY A 16 10.96 -16.37 -3.97
N ARG A 17 11.87 -16.77 -3.06
CA ARG A 17 11.62 -16.89 -1.61
C ARG A 17 12.85 -16.54 -0.79
N LEU A 18 12.71 -15.70 0.24
CA LEU A 18 13.80 -15.37 1.17
C LEU A 18 14.17 -16.57 2.06
N GLN A 19 15.25 -17.27 1.72
CA GLN A 19 16.05 -17.91 2.75
C GLN A 19 16.88 -16.82 3.40
N THR A 20 16.63 -16.48 4.65
CA THR A 20 17.42 -15.49 5.38
C THR A 20 18.67 -16.19 5.90
N ARG A 21 19.83 -15.96 5.31
CA ARG A 21 21.08 -16.47 5.87
C ARG A 21 21.97 -15.29 6.28
N VAL A 22 21.40 -14.22 6.86
CA VAL A 22 22.18 -13.43 7.83
C VAL A 22 22.68 -14.43 8.84
N ARG A 23 23.99 -14.77 8.92
CA ARG A 23 24.47 -15.58 10.03
C ARG A 23 24.44 -14.62 11.22
N ARG A 24 23.30 -14.52 11.88
CA ARG A 24 23.22 -13.83 13.16
C ARG A 24 24.06 -14.70 14.08
N ASP A 25 25.16 -14.15 14.60
CA ASP A 25 26.03 -14.92 15.50
C ASP A 25 25.30 -15.33 16.78
N ASN A 26 24.22 -14.59 17.11
CA ASN A 26 23.09 -15.06 17.89
C ASN A 26 21.80 -14.76 17.14
N PHE A 27 21.21 -15.80 16.54
CA PHE A 27 19.82 -15.74 16.14
C PHE A 27 18.93 -15.66 17.40
N PRO A 28 17.83 -14.88 17.39
CA PRO A 28 16.84 -15.04 18.43
C PRO A 28 16.42 -16.52 18.41
N LYS A 29 16.31 -17.12 19.60
CA LYS A 29 15.90 -18.54 19.71
C LYS A 29 14.54 -18.78 19.06
N ASN A 30 13.72 -17.73 18.97
CA ASN A 30 12.36 -17.77 18.46
C ASN A 30 12.17 -16.68 17.40
N TYR A 31 11.40 -17.00 16.37
CA TYR A 31 10.96 -16.08 15.33
C TYR A 31 9.45 -16.01 15.33
N VAL A 32 8.93 -14.82 15.03
CA VAL A 32 7.54 -14.65 14.62
C VAL A 32 7.56 -14.37 13.13
N CYS A 33 6.90 -15.25 12.38
CA CYS A 33 6.74 -15.12 10.93
C CYS A 33 5.25 -14.97 10.64
N LEU A 34 4.89 -13.96 9.86
CA LEU A 34 3.56 -13.79 9.32
C LEU A 34 3.53 -14.38 7.91
N MET A 35 2.57 -15.28 7.66
CA MET A 35 2.30 -15.82 6.33
C MET A 35 0.96 -15.29 5.86
N GLN A 36 0.94 -14.69 4.69
CA GLN A 36 -0.24 -14.06 4.09
C GLN A 36 -0.36 -14.49 2.64
N GLU A 37 -1.51 -14.21 2.03
CA GLU A 37 -1.70 -14.37 0.59
C GLU A 37 -0.70 -13.51 -0.19
N PHE A 38 -0.23 -14.04 -1.33
CA PHE A 38 0.67 -13.31 -2.22
C PHE A 38 -0.14 -12.50 -3.24
N MET A 39 0.17 -11.22 -3.33
CA MET A 39 -0.45 -10.27 -4.25
C MET A 39 0.50 -10.02 -5.42
N ASN A 40 0.24 -10.67 -6.56
CA ASN A 40 1.18 -10.82 -7.66
C ASN A 40 1.36 -9.57 -8.55
N ALA A 41 0.51 -8.56 -8.42
CA ALA A 41 0.56 -7.38 -9.28
C ALA A 41 1.26 -6.17 -8.64
N GLY A 42 1.95 -6.36 -7.51
CA GLY A 42 2.68 -5.30 -6.81
C GLY A 42 1.74 -4.41 -5.99
N THR A 43 2.10 -3.13 -5.87
CA THR A 43 1.41 -2.14 -5.06
C THR A 43 0.79 -1.04 -5.91
N VAL A 44 -0.12 -0.26 -5.33
CA VAL A 44 -0.64 0.96 -5.97
C VAL A 44 0.47 1.98 -6.18
N GLN A 45 1.48 2.05 -5.31
CA GLN A 45 2.67 2.88 -5.53
C GLN A 45 3.36 2.46 -6.84
N ASP A 46 3.59 1.17 -7.05
CA ASP A 46 4.24 0.66 -8.27
C ASP A 46 3.46 1.06 -9.53
N TRP A 47 2.13 0.95 -9.48
CA TRP A 47 1.26 1.27 -10.62
C TRP A 47 1.18 2.77 -10.89
N THR A 48 1.18 3.58 -9.84
CA THR A 48 1.18 5.05 -9.95
C THR A 48 2.50 5.55 -10.54
N GLU A 49 3.64 5.04 -10.07
CA GLU A 49 4.97 5.42 -10.58
C GLU A 49 5.17 5.02 -12.04
N ARG A 50 4.60 3.88 -12.45
CA ARG A 50 4.63 3.41 -13.84
C ARG A 50 3.59 4.09 -14.73
N GLN A 51 2.71 4.92 -14.17
CA GLN A 51 1.60 5.56 -14.87
C GLN A 51 0.66 4.56 -15.57
N ILE A 52 0.44 3.40 -14.95
CA ILE A 52 -0.43 2.33 -15.47
C ILE A 52 -1.71 2.17 -14.66
N LEU A 53 -1.92 2.95 -13.59
CA LEU A 53 -3.16 2.95 -12.83
C LEU A 53 -4.26 3.67 -13.64
N PRO A 54 -5.29 2.96 -14.15
CA PRO A 54 -6.34 3.61 -14.91
C PRO A 54 -7.26 4.43 -13.98
N PRO A 55 -7.99 5.45 -14.50
CA PRO A 55 -8.94 6.23 -13.70
C PRO A 55 -9.99 5.37 -12.97
N GLY A 56 -10.47 4.29 -13.60
CA GLY A 56 -11.36 3.33 -12.93
C GLY A 56 -10.68 2.58 -11.78
N GLY A 57 -9.38 2.27 -11.92
CA GLY A 57 -8.58 1.63 -10.87
C GLY A 57 -8.38 2.51 -9.64
N LEU A 58 -8.26 3.83 -9.84
CA LEU A 58 -8.26 4.81 -8.75
C LEU A 58 -9.55 4.72 -7.91
N LEU A 59 -10.71 4.75 -8.57
CA LEU A 59 -12.01 4.70 -7.88
C LEU A 59 -12.20 3.39 -7.12
N VAL A 60 -11.87 2.25 -7.74
CA VAL A 60 -11.92 0.93 -7.10
C VAL A 60 -10.99 0.88 -5.89
N THR A 61 -9.79 1.45 -6.01
CA THR A 61 -8.83 1.52 -4.91
C THR A 61 -9.37 2.34 -3.73
N MET A 62 -9.89 3.54 -4.00
CA MET A 62 -10.50 4.41 -2.99
C MET A 62 -11.63 3.71 -2.24
N GLN A 63 -12.57 3.13 -2.98
CA GLN A 63 -13.71 2.41 -2.41
C GLN A 63 -13.26 1.23 -1.55
N THR A 64 -12.29 0.46 -2.03
CA THR A 64 -11.80 -0.73 -1.32
C THR A 64 -11.11 -0.35 -0.01
N VAL A 65 -10.23 0.66 -0.04
CA VAL A 65 -9.53 1.14 1.16
C VAL A 65 -10.52 1.74 2.15
N ALA A 66 -11.48 2.56 1.69
CA ALA A 66 -12.52 3.12 2.56
C ALA A 66 -13.37 2.01 3.23
N SER A 67 -13.72 0.95 2.49
CA SER A 67 -14.44 -0.20 3.03
C SER A 67 -13.62 -0.95 4.09
N ALA A 68 -12.32 -1.16 3.85
CA ALA A 68 -11.43 -1.79 4.82
C ALA A 68 -11.32 -0.98 6.13
N LEU A 69 -11.14 0.34 6.01
CA LEU A 69 -11.08 1.24 7.16
C LEU A 69 -12.41 1.26 7.93
N ALA A 70 -13.54 1.35 7.24
CA ALA A 70 -14.86 1.27 7.89
C ALA A 70 -15.03 -0.03 8.70
N HIS A 71 -14.57 -1.15 8.14
CA HIS A 71 -14.60 -2.45 8.83
C HIS A 71 -13.73 -2.48 10.09
N MET A 72 -12.53 -1.91 10.03
CA MET A 72 -11.61 -1.79 11.19
C MET A 72 -12.18 -0.85 12.25
N HIS A 73 -12.63 0.34 11.83
CA HIS A 73 -13.17 1.38 12.70
C HIS A 73 -14.42 0.93 13.46
N ALA A 74 -15.28 0.11 12.84
CA ALA A 74 -16.43 -0.49 13.48
C ALA A 74 -16.07 -1.44 14.64
N ARG A 75 -14.81 -1.93 14.68
CA ARG A 75 -14.26 -2.80 15.74
C ARG A 75 -13.37 -2.05 16.73
N GLY A 76 -13.30 -0.72 16.63
CA GLY A 76 -12.43 0.10 17.47
C GLY A 76 -10.95 -0.16 17.18
N LEU A 77 -10.60 -0.43 15.93
CA LEU A 77 -9.23 -0.57 15.43
C LEU A 77 -8.93 0.55 14.43
N THR A 78 -7.71 1.08 14.45
CA THR A 78 -7.18 1.99 13.42
C THR A 78 -5.96 1.39 12.75
N HIS A 79 -5.69 1.78 11.51
CA HIS A 79 -4.59 1.21 10.70
C HIS A 79 -3.26 1.93 10.96
N ASN A 80 -3.27 3.26 10.93
CA ASN A 80 -2.16 4.19 11.14
C ASN A 80 -0.96 4.05 10.17
N ASP A 81 -1.12 3.37 9.04
CA ASP A 81 -0.09 3.28 7.98
C ASP A 81 -0.70 3.15 6.58
N ILE A 82 -1.66 4.02 6.26
CA ILE A 82 -2.33 4.02 4.96
C ILE A 82 -1.51 4.84 3.98
N LYS A 83 -0.99 4.17 2.96
CA LYS A 83 -0.18 4.78 1.89
C LYS A 83 -0.23 3.89 0.65
N PRO A 84 0.08 4.40 -0.55
CA PRO A 84 0.04 3.61 -1.78
C PRO A 84 0.91 2.34 -1.73
N GLU A 85 2.01 2.36 -0.98
CA GLU A 85 2.90 1.20 -0.78
C GLU A 85 2.20 0.03 -0.04
N ASN A 86 1.26 0.35 0.85
CA ASN A 86 0.55 -0.64 1.67
C ASN A 86 -0.77 -1.08 1.03
N ILE A 87 -1.04 -0.68 -0.22
CA ILE A 87 -2.20 -1.13 -0.97
C ILE A 87 -1.72 -2.09 -2.05
N LEU A 88 -2.02 -3.37 -1.86
CA LEU A 88 -1.55 -4.46 -2.70
C LEU A 88 -2.55 -4.78 -3.80
N LEU A 89 -2.02 -5.19 -4.95
CA LEU A 89 -2.75 -5.51 -6.16
C LEU A 89 -2.50 -6.97 -6.56
N SER A 90 -3.55 -7.64 -7.02
CA SER A 90 -3.45 -8.97 -7.63
C SER A 90 -4.28 -9.01 -8.89
N GLN A 91 -3.78 -9.72 -9.89
CA GLN A 91 -4.41 -9.87 -11.18
C GLN A 91 -4.48 -11.35 -11.53
N LEU A 92 -5.66 -11.80 -11.96
CA LEU A 92 -5.91 -13.22 -12.24
C LEU A 92 -5.07 -13.71 -13.43
N ASP A 93 -4.97 -12.91 -14.49
CA ASP A 93 -4.12 -13.15 -15.65
C ASP A 93 -3.22 -11.94 -15.92
N GLU A 94 -1.93 -12.08 -15.62
CA GLU A 94 -0.92 -11.01 -15.83
C GLU A 94 -0.69 -10.69 -17.32
N SER A 95 -1.08 -11.59 -18.23
CA SER A 95 -0.92 -11.39 -19.67
C SER A 95 -2.08 -10.64 -20.32
N ASP A 96 -3.24 -10.57 -19.65
CA ASP A 96 -4.40 -9.83 -20.12
C ASP A 96 -4.52 -8.48 -19.39
N ALA A 97 -4.28 -7.39 -20.12
CA ALA A 97 -4.41 -6.02 -19.60
C ALA A 97 -5.83 -5.65 -19.11
N HIS A 98 -6.85 -6.44 -19.47
CA HIS A 98 -8.24 -6.25 -19.04
C HIS A 98 -8.64 -7.20 -17.91
N SER A 99 -7.73 -8.05 -17.43
CA SER A 99 -8.00 -8.94 -16.31
C SER A 99 -8.40 -8.13 -15.09
N ALA A 100 -9.41 -8.62 -14.37
CA ALA A 100 -9.87 -8.00 -13.13
C ALA A 100 -8.71 -7.90 -12.12
N VAL A 101 -8.61 -6.72 -11.48
CA VAL A 101 -7.62 -6.42 -10.44
C VAL A 101 -8.29 -6.45 -9.08
N THR A 102 -7.72 -7.23 -8.16
CA THR A 102 -8.10 -7.26 -6.76
C THR A 102 -7.23 -6.28 -5.98
N VAL A 103 -7.84 -5.40 -5.19
CA VAL A 103 -7.17 -4.44 -4.32
C VAL A 103 -7.30 -4.88 -2.86
N LYS A 104 -6.23 -4.78 -2.06
CA LYS A 104 -6.27 -5.04 -0.62
C LYS A 104 -5.40 -4.06 0.15
N LEU A 105 -5.92 -3.53 1.26
CA LEU A 105 -5.12 -2.78 2.23
C LEU A 105 -4.34 -3.76 3.10
N ALA A 106 -3.03 -3.55 3.24
CA ALA A 106 -2.09 -4.42 3.92
C ALA A 106 -1.24 -3.66 4.95
N ASP A 107 -0.36 -4.39 5.63
CA ASP A 107 0.51 -3.92 6.71
C ASP A 107 -0.22 -3.38 7.95
N LEU A 108 -0.63 -4.31 8.81
CA LEU A 108 -1.22 -4.01 10.10
C LEU A 108 -0.17 -3.84 11.20
N GLY A 109 1.10 -3.62 10.87
CA GLY A 109 2.19 -3.48 11.85
C GLY A 109 2.03 -2.31 12.82
N LEU A 110 1.33 -1.25 12.38
CA LEU A 110 1.00 -0.08 13.20
C LEU A 110 -0.46 -0.04 13.64
N ALA A 111 -1.23 -1.10 13.37
CA ALA A 111 -2.64 -1.13 13.76
C ALA A 111 -2.79 -1.14 15.28
N LYS A 112 -3.78 -0.41 15.80
CA LYS A 112 -3.99 -0.28 17.25
C LYS A 112 -5.47 -0.24 17.62
N LYS A 113 -5.79 -0.66 18.85
CA LYS A 113 -7.12 -0.48 19.44
C LYS A 113 -7.32 0.99 19.80
N SER A 114 -8.12 1.69 19.02
CA SER A 114 -8.37 3.12 19.15
C SER A 114 -9.69 3.50 18.47
N ASN A 115 -10.37 4.50 19.05
CA ASN A 115 -11.50 5.16 18.40
C ASN A 115 -11.11 6.52 17.77
N ASP A 116 -9.88 6.99 18.01
CA ASP A 116 -9.33 8.17 17.34
C ASP A 116 -8.83 7.79 15.95
N ARG A 117 -9.61 8.17 14.93
CA ARG A 117 -9.42 7.84 13.50
C ARG A 117 -8.73 8.95 12.73
N THR A 118 -8.27 9.99 13.43
CA THR A 118 -7.74 11.22 12.81
C THR A 118 -6.61 10.90 11.84
N ASP A 119 -5.65 10.09 12.28
CA ASP A 119 -4.49 9.69 11.47
C ASP A 119 -4.92 8.88 10.22
N ASP A 120 -5.84 7.93 10.38
CA ASP A 120 -6.35 7.13 9.26
C ASP A 120 -7.01 8.00 8.18
N LEU A 121 -7.83 8.98 8.61
CA LEU A 121 -8.51 9.89 7.69
C LEU A 121 -7.51 10.76 6.91
N TRP A 122 -6.46 11.26 7.59
CA TRP A 122 -5.42 12.04 6.95
C TRP A 122 -4.64 11.22 5.93
N GLN A 123 -4.15 10.06 6.35
CA GLN A 123 -3.36 9.17 5.50
C GLN A 123 -4.17 8.67 4.30
N TYR A 124 -5.46 8.37 4.48
CA TYR A 124 -6.37 8.08 3.37
C TYR A 124 -6.45 9.24 2.38
N GLY A 125 -6.72 10.46 2.84
CA GLY A 125 -6.79 11.64 1.96
C GLY A 125 -5.48 11.91 1.21
N MET A 126 -4.34 11.78 1.90
CA MET A 126 -3.02 11.93 1.27
C MET A 126 -2.73 10.83 0.26
N THR A 127 -3.17 9.59 0.52
CA THR A 127 -3.06 8.48 -0.43
C THR A 127 -3.84 8.79 -1.70
N VAL A 128 -5.07 9.30 -1.59
CA VAL A 128 -5.88 9.72 -2.74
C VAL A 128 -5.17 10.81 -3.53
N LEU A 129 -4.65 11.82 -2.86
CA LEU A 129 -3.89 12.89 -3.52
C LEU A 129 -2.72 12.31 -4.33
N CYS A 130 -1.88 11.48 -3.72
CA CYS A 130 -0.74 10.84 -4.38
C CYS A 130 -1.15 10.04 -5.63
N MET A 131 -2.22 9.25 -5.54
CA MET A 131 -2.70 8.47 -6.69
C MET A 131 -3.22 9.37 -7.83
N THR A 132 -3.78 10.54 -7.51
CA THR A 132 -4.34 11.46 -8.51
C THR A 132 -3.30 12.37 -9.14
N THR A 133 -2.31 12.82 -8.37
CA THR A 133 -1.30 13.78 -8.82
C THR A 133 -0.01 13.13 -9.28
N GLY A 134 0.23 11.86 -8.90
CA GLY A 134 1.51 11.18 -9.09
C GLY A 134 2.60 11.61 -8.11
N GLU A 135 2.30 12.47 -7.13
CA GLU A 135 3.24 12.86 -6.08
C GLU A 135 3.55 11.67 -5.15
N LYS A 136 4.79 11.59 -4.63
CA LYS A 136 5.12 10.52 -3.69
C LYS A 136 4.54 10.79 -2.32
N PHE A 137 4.14 9.71 -1.65
CA PHE A 137 3.61 9.80 -0.30
C PHE A 137 4.67 10.36 0.66
N GLY A 138 4.29 11.38 1.44
CA GLY A 138 5.16 12.04 2.40
C GLY A 138 6.03 13.18 1.85
N GLU A 139 6.11 13.39 0.52
CA GLU A 139 6.73 14.60 -0.05
C GLU A 139 5.97 15.85 0.40
N ARG A 140 4.64 15.73 0.39
CA ARG A 140 3.75 16.76 0.89
C ARG A 140 3.32 16.44 2.32
N LYS A 141 3.59 17.36 3.24
CA LYS A 141 2.95 17.35 4.56
C LYS A 141 1.60 18.02 4.44
N TYR A 142 0.58 17.39 5.02
CA TYR A 142 -0.75 18.00 5.14
C TYR A 142 -0.64 19.35 5.88
N GLN A 143 -1.28 20.38 5.34
CA GLN A 143 -1.39 21.69 5.97
C GLN A 143 -2.84 21.91 6.44
N PRO A 144 -3.07 22.15 7.75
CA PRO A 144 -4.39 22.50 8.25
C PRO A 144 -4.97 23.71 7.52
N GLY A 145 -6.21 23.60 7.05
CA GLY A 145 -6.89 24.64 6.28
C GLY A 145 -6.75 24.49 4.76
N SER A 146 -5.78 23.72 4.24
CA SER A 146 -5.57 23.54 2.79
C SER A 146 -6.50 22.51 2.13
N HIS A 147 -7.57 22.10 2.82
CA HIS A 147 -8.51 21.08 2.34
C HIS A 147 -9.13 21.42 0.98
N GLU A 148 -9.59 22.65 0.75
CA GLU A 148 -10.14 23.08 -0.54
C GLU A 148 -9.14 22.92 -1.68
N GLN A 149 -7.88 23.31 -1.46
CA GLN A 149 -6.82 23.17 -2.46
C GLN A 149 -6.58 21.70 -2.84
N TYR A 150 -6.60 20.79 -1.87
CA TYR A 150 -6.46 19.36 -2.15
C TYR A 150 -7.65 18.80 -2.93
N VAL A 151 -8.87 19.24 -2.59
CA VAL A 151 -10.07 18.85 -3.32
C VAL A 151 -10.00 19.36 -4.76
N GLU A 152 -9.58 20.60 -4.99
CA GLU A 152 -9.39 21.16 -6.33
C GLU A 152 -8.33 20.40 -7.13
N MET A 153 -7.20 20.04 -6.52
CA MET A 153 -6.15 19.25 -7.17
C MET A 153 -6.67 17.89 -7.62
N VAL A 154 -7.36 17.17 -6.73
CA VAL A 154 -7.98 15.88 -7.08
C VAL A 154 -9.01 16.06 -8.20
N ALA A 155 -9.86 17.08 -8.10
CA ALA A 155 -10.90 17.35 -9.10
C ALA A 155 -10.33 17.73 -10.48
N ALA A 156 -9.18 18.42 -10.52
CA ALA A 156 -8.51 18.77 -11.77
C ALA A 156 -7.92 17.55 -12.51
N CYS A 157 -7.59 16.49 -11.77
CA CYS A 157 -7.05 15.24 -12.32
C CYS A 157 -8.14 14.26 -12.80
N ILE A 158 -9.40 14.47 -12.42
CA ILE A 158 -10.52 13.64 -12.87
C ILE A 158 -11.05 14.23 -14.19
N PRO A 159 -11.00 13.49 -15.31
CA PRO A 159 -11.54 13.97 -16.57
C PRO A 159 -13.04 14.24 -16.40
N ARG A 160 -13.48 15.46 -16.74
CA ARG A 160 -14.91 15.79 -16.79
C ARG A 160 -15.53 14.97 -17.92
N GLU A 161 -16.55 14.19 -17.60
CA GLU A 161 -17.36 13.52 -18.62
C GLU A 161 -17.86 14.58 -19.62
N SER A 162 -17.57 14.33 -20.91
CA SER A 162 -18.02 15.13 -22.05
C SER A 162 -19.45 14.76 -22.45
#